data_AF-A0A6L8T674-F1
#
_entry.id   AF-A0A6L8T674-F1
#
_cell.length_a   1.000
_cell.length_b   1.000
_cell.length_c   1.000
_cell.angle_alpha   90.00
_cell.angle_beta   90.00
_cell.angle_gamma   90.00
#
_symmetry.space_group_name_H-M   'P 1'
#
loop_
_entity.id
_entity.type
_entity.pdbx_description
1 polymer ?
#
loop_
_entity_poly.entity_id
_entity_poly.type
_entity_poly.pdbx_seq_one_letter_code
_entity_poly.pdbx_strand_id
1 'polypeptide(L)'
;MYSNQSPQTAYQQFYNNMPSYPQNNQQVPGKQTMVEKYPLQIWVAARAGMSLTCAADLNVPGEGDTKNSPMELHTGYSVFRMAIASSEKGSVVANIPANDIPYLLNQYQFQRNILNRQAMSKPNTPAYTVPIKERNCKNRTAAEVVQMENGLNILTNARKFFAANLDRYPKNKQMVEAIDEALYLYQSHRLSQTINLPPLYSSPVKPKSTADKNNRRTAYSISISGSSSLSVDWTFEIFNCKAFLRDMGKLKTVDVEHAEDKRTLTFKVTQQEMDLFIYRLQSTLENFERMNFSGQYKIAKKHVKYSREVPV
;
A
#
# COMPACT_ATOMS: atom_id res chain seq x y z
N MET A 1 50.80 -12.78 -6.77
CA MET A 1 49.97 -13.67 -5.92
C MET A 1 48.82 -12.84 -5.39
N TYR A 2 47.65 -12.91 -6.02
CA TYR A 2 46.43 -12.25 -5.52
C TYR A 2 45.56 -13.32 -4.87
N SER A 3 45.34 -13.18 -3.56
CA SER A 3 44.51 -14.10 -2.77
C SER A 3 43.03 -13.82 -3.03
N ASN A 4 42.33 -14.78 -3.63
CA ASN A 4 40.88 -14.83 -3.70
C ASN A 4 40.31 -15.04 -2.29
N GLN A 5 39.79 -13.99 -1.66
CA GLN A 5 38.87 -14.15 -0.53
C GLN A 5 37.44 -14.23 -1.07
N SER A 6 36.74 -15.30 -0.72
CA SER A 6 35.37 -15.56 -1.16
C SER A 6 34.38 -14.52 -0.61
N PRO A 7 33.29 -14.19 -1.33
CA PRO A 7 32.25 -13.26 -0.87
C PRO A 7 31.55 -13.66 0.44
N GLN A 8 31.68 -14.92 0.88
CA GLN A 8 31.07 -15.44 2.11
C GLN A 8 31.73 -14.87 3.37
N THR A 9 33.03 -14.58 3.33
CA THR A 9 33.78 -14.08 4.50
C THR A 9 33.46 -12.62 4.86
N ALA A 10 33.08 -11.79 3.88
CA ALA A 10 32.71 -10.39 4.13
C ALA A 10 31.32 -10.23 4.78
N TYR A 11 30.38 -11.12 4.44
CA TYR A 11 29.03 -11.13 5.02
C TYR A 11 29.02 -11.55 6.50
N GLN A 12 29.91 -12.47 6.90
CA GLN A 12 30.03 -12.90 8.30
C GLN A 12 30.69 -11.85 9.20
N GLN A 13 31.67 -11.09 8.67
CA GLN A 13 32.30 -10.00 9.43
C GLN A 13 31.35 -8.83 9.71
N PHE A 14 30.36 -8.59 8.85
CA PHE A 14 29.34 -7.55 9.06
C PHE A 14 28.38 -7.88 10.21
N TYR A 15 28.03 -9.17 10.39
CA TYR A 15 27.16 -9.61 11.48
C TYR A 15 27.85 -9.58 12.85
N ASN A 16 29.15 -9.86 12.90
CA ASN A 16 29.90 -9.91 14.16
C ASN A 16 30.23 -8.52 14.74
N ASN A 17 30.08 -7.46 13.96
CA ASN A 17 30.41 -6.08 14.36
C ASN A 17 29.19 -5.17 14.56
N MET A 18 27.96 -5.72 14.59
CA MET A 18 26.79 -4.91 14.95
C MET A 18 26.79 -4.62 16.46
N PRO A 19 26.61 -3.35 16.88
CA PRO A 19 26.47 -3.01 18.29
C PRO A 19 25.28 -3.76 18.89
N SER A 20 25.54 -4.53 19.95
CA SER A 20 24.48 -5.16 20.74
C SER A 20 23.63 -4.07 21.41
N TYR A 21 22.36 -3.97 21.02
CA TYR A 21 21.40 -3.12 21.72
C TYR A 21 21.26 -3.58 23.18
N PRO A 22 21.24 -2.67 24.16
CA PRO A 22 21.10 -3.06 25.56
C PRO A 22 19.74 -3.71 25.80
N GLN A 23 19.78 -4.97 26.24
CA GLN A 23 18.62 -5.66 26.81
C GLN A 23 18.31 -5.07 28.18
N ASN A 24 17.38 -4.11 28.23
CA ASN A 24 16.78 -3.71 29.50
C ASN A 24 15.69 -4.73 29.86
N ASN A 25 16.10 -5.80 30.53
CA ASN A 25 15.20 -6.68 31.27
C ASN A 25 14.84 -6.03 32.61
N GLN A 26 13.72 -5.33 32.65
CA GLN A 26 12.93 -5.21 33.86
C GLN A 26 11.54 -5.77 33.57
N GLN A 27 11.31 -6.98 34.09
CA GLN A 27 10.01 -7.64 34.06
C GLN A 27 9.03 -6.86 34.93
N VAL A 28 8.01 -6.29 34.29
CA VAL A 28 6.77 -5.86 34.98
C VAL A 28 5.77 -7.02 34.82
N PRO A 29 5.28 -7.63 35.91
CA PRO A 29 4.34 -8.74 35.81
C PRO A 29 2.94 -8.20 35.47
N GLY A 30 2.55 -8.29 34.21
CA GLY A 30 1.21 -7.91 33.77
C GLY A 30 1.02 -8.09 32.26
N LYS A 31 0.34 -9.17 31.86
CA LYS A 31 -0.11 -9.52 30.51
C LYS A 31 0.91 -9.24 29.39
N GLN A 32 1.76 -10.24 29.12
CA GLN A 32 2.33 -10.39 27.78
C GLN A 32 1.17 -10.61 26.80
N THR A 33 0.74 -9.57 26.09
CA THR A 33 0.01 -9.74 24.85
C THR A 33 0.93 -10.49 23.90
N MET A 34 0.72 -11.80 23.74
CA MET A 34 1.29 -12.52 22.60
C MET A 34 0.87 -11.75 21.36
N VAL A 35 1.84 -11.15 20.66
CA VAL A 35 1.63 -10.76 19.27
C VAL A 35 1.54 -12.09 18.52
N GLU A 36 0.33 -12.63 18.41
CA GLU A 36 0.05 -13.80 17.56
C GLU A 36 0.49 -13.43 16.14
N LYS A 37 1.69 -13.86 15.75
CA LYS A 37 2.12 -13.78 14.36
C LYS A 37 1.20 -14.69 13.57
N TYR A 38 0.39 -14.10 12.68
CA TYR A 38 -0.46 -14.88 11.80
C TYR A 38 0.44 -15.81 10.96
N PRO A 39 0.24 -17.14 10.97
CA PRO A 39 1.24 -18.10 10.45
C PRO A 39 1.53 -17.96 8.95
N LEU A 40 0.60 -17.40 8.18
CA LEU A 40 0.74 -17.11 6.75
C LEU A 40 0.97 -15.63 6.44
N GLN A 41 1.28 -14.82 7.46
CA GLN A 41 1.58 -13.40 7.29
C GLN A 41 2.91 -13.22 6.54
N ILE A 42 2.87 -12.55 5.41
CA ILE A 42 4.06 -12.27 4.59
C ILE A 42 4.60 -10.85 4.81
N TRP A 43 3.77 -9.95 5.36
CA TRP A 43 4.12 -8.56 5.57
C TRP A 43 3.24 -7.88 6.62
N VAL A 44 3.81 -6.94 7.38
CA VAL A 44 3.10 -6.10 8.35
C VAL A 44 3.74 -4.73 8.46
N ALA A 45 2.91 -3.70 8.58
CA ALA A 45 3.29 -2.39 9.09
C ALA A 45 2.42 -2.04 10.30
N ALA A 46 3.03 -1.48 11.35
CA ALA A 46 2.35 -1.14 12.59
C ALA A 46 2.64 0.31 12.99
N ARG A 47 1.65 0.94 13.62
CA ARG A 47 1.70 2.25 14.28
C ARG A 47 1.03 2.11 15.65
N ALA A 48 1.12 3.12 16.50
CA ALA A 48 0.41 3.12 17.78
C ALA A 48 -1.11 2.88 17.55
N GLY A 49 -1.64 1.79 18.11
CA GLY A 49 -3.06 1.43 18.03
C GLY A 49 -3.57 0.95 16.67
N MET A 50 -2.72 0.81 15.65
CA MET A 50 -3.13 0.34 14.32
C MET A 50 -2.10 -0.55 13.64
N SER A 51 -2.56 -1.51 12.84
CA SER A 51 -1.69 -2.32 11.97
C SER A 51 -2.34 -2.58 10.61
N LEU A 52 -1.51 -2.69 9.59
CA LEU A 52 -1.85 -3.22 8.27
C LEU A 52 -1.06 -4.51 8.07
N THR A 53 -1.76 -5.60 7.75
CA THR A 53 -1.16 -6.92 7.55
C THR A 53 -1.53 -7.47 6.18
N CYS A 54 -0.66 -8.32 5.63
CA CYS A 54 -0.88 -9.09 4.43
C CYS A 54 -0.54 -10.56 4.70
N ALA A 55 -1.46 -11.46 4.36
CA ALA A 55 -1.25 -12.90 4.39
C ALA A 55 -1.54 -13.51 3.02
N ALA A 56 -0.83 -14.57 2.65
CA ALA A 56 -1.03 -15.28 1.39
C ALA A 56 -1.86 -16.56 1.62
N ASP A 57 -2.95 -16.70 0.87
CA ASP A 57 -3.81 -17.87 0.84
C ASP A 57 -3.88 -18.33 -0.62
N LEU A 58 -2.87 -19.10 -1.03
CA LEU A 58 -2.65 -19.51 -2.42
C LEU A 58 -2.93 -21.00 -2.56
N ASN A 59 -3.68 -21.35 -3.61
CA ASN A 59 -4.16 -22.71 -3.81
C ASN A 59 -4.02 -23.09 -5.28
N VAL A 60 -3.52 -24.29 -5.56
CA VAL A 60 -3.43 -24.82 -6.92
C VAL A 60 -4.69 -25.59 -7.30
N PRO A 61 -5.04 -25.67 -8.60
CA PRO A 61 -6.11 -26.53 -9.07
C PRO A 61 -5.86 -28.00 -8.66
N GLY A 62 -6.91 -28.66 -8.21
CA GLY A 62 -6.88 -30.11 -7.95
C GLY A 62 -6.91 -30.91 -9.25
N GLU A 63 -6.51 -32.18 -9.22
CA GLU A 63 -6.51 -33.05 -10.41
C GLU A 63 -7.91 -33.24 -11.03
N GLY A 64 -8.97 -33.16 -10.21
CA GLY A 64 -10.37 -33.19 -10.65
C GLY A 64 -11.01 -31.82 -10.85
N ASP A 65 -10.26 -30.72 -10.78
CA ASP A 65 -10.78 -29.39 -11.05
C ASP A 65 -11.06 -29.24 -12.55
N THR A 66 -12.32 -29.02 -12.90
CA THR A 66 -12.79 -28.82 -14.28
C THR A 66 -12.99 -27.34 -14.62
N LYS A 67 -12.87 -26.44 -13.64
CA LYS A 67 -13.10 -25.01 -13.80
C LYS A 67 -11.82 -24.24 -14.07
N ASN A 68 -10.71 -24.64 -13.46
CA ASN A 68 -9.42 -23.98 -13.61
C ASN A 68 -8.42 -24.93 -14.28
N SER A 69 -7.67 -24.43 -15.25
CA SER A 69 -6.57 -25.21 -15.84
C SER A 69 -5.46 -25.44 -14.81
N PRO A 70 -4.89 -26.65 -14.67
CA PRO A 70 -3.71 -26.87 -13.81
C PRO A 70 -2.57 -25.86 -14.06
N MET A 71 -2.42 -25.41 -15.32
CA MET A 71 -1.39 -24.46 -15.73
C MET A 71 -1.68 -23.01 -15.35
N GLU A 72 -2.88 -22.67 -14.86
CA GLU A 72 -3.12 -21.37 -14.23
C GLU A 72 -2.37 -21.24 -12.91
N LEU A 73 -1.93 -22.36 -12.30
CA LEU A 73 -1.20 -22.46 -11.03
C LEU A 73 -1.93 -21.90 -9.81
N HIS A 74 -3.08 -21.26 -10.01
CA HIS A 74 -3.87 -20.60 -8.97
C HIS A 74 -5.34 -20.89 -9.23
N THR A 75 -6.06 -21.26 -8.20
CA THR A 75 -7.53 -21.28 -8.24
C THR A 75 -8.09 -19.87 -8.07
N GLY A 76 -9.36 -19.67 -8.43
CA GLY A 76 -10.09 -18.43 -8.13
C GLY A 76 -10.22 -18.08 -6.63
N TYR A 77 -9.80 -18.97 -5.72
CA TYR A 77 -9.72 -18.70 -4.28
C TYR A 77 -8.35 -18.18 -3.84
N SER A 78 -7.35 -18.17 -4.72
CA SER A 78 -6.00 -17.72 -4.41
C SER A 78 -5.96 -16.20 -4.23
N VAL A 79 -5.63 -15.76 -3.03
CA VAL A 79 -5.70 -14.34 -2.64
C VAL A 79 -4.57 -13.93 -1.71
N PHE A 80 -4.23 -12.66 -1.77
CA PHE A 80 -3.50 -11.94 -0.73
C PHE A 80 -4.51 -11.22 0.16
N ARG A 81 -4.68 -11.71 1.38
CA ARG A 81 -5.61 -11.18 2.37
C ARG A 81 -4.98 -10.00 3.10
N MET A 82 -5.57 -8.84 2.91
CA MET A 82 -5.21 -7.59 3.58
C MET A 82 -6.12 -7.38 4.78
N ALA A 83 -5.56 -6.90 5.89
CA ALA A 83 -6.34 -6.49 7.04
C ALA A 83 -5.77 -5.21 7.67
N ILE A 84 -6.64 -4.25 7.96
CA ILE A 84 -6.33 -3.12 8.84
C ILE A 84 -7.02 -3.38 10.17
N ALA A 85 -6.27 -3.42 11.25
CA ALA A 85 -6.79 -3.53 12.61
C ALA A 85 -6.50 -2.25 13.39
N SER A 86 -7.49 -1.72 14.09
CA SER A 86 -7.43 -0.56 14.96
C SER A 86 -7.93 -0.95 16.35
N SER A 87 -7.21 -0.52 17.40
CA SER A 87 -7.64 -0.69 18.78
C SER A 87 -8.94 0.05 19.11
N GLU A 88 -9.26 1.11 18.36
CA GLU A 88 -10.44 1.95 18.59
C GLU A 88 -11.60 1.59 17.65
N LYS A 89 -11.28 1.37 16.37
CA LYS A 89 -12.30 1.24 15.30
C LYS A 89 -12.53 -0.20 14.86
N GLY A 90 -11.95 -1.18 15.55
CA GLY A 90 -11.99 -2.60 15.18
C GLY A 90 -11.17 -2.87 13.92
N SER A 91 -11.53 -3.92 13.17
CA SER A 91 -10.81 -4.35 11.97
C SER A 91 -11.65 -4.32 10.71
N VAL A 92 -10.97 -4.24 9.57
CA VAL A 92 -11.51 -4.44 8.21
C VAL A 92 -10.58 -5.35 7.42
N VAL A 93 -11.15 -6.13 6.50
CA VAL A 93 -10.40 -7.09 5.67
C VAL A 93 -10.79 -7.02 4.20
N ALA A 94 -9.83 -7.20 3.31
CA ALA A 94 -10.06 -7.31 1.87
C ALA A 94 -9.13 -8.35 1.27
N ASN A 95 -9.50 -8.87 0.09
CA ASN A 95 -8.65 -9.78 -0.66
C ASN A 95 -8.22 -9.10 -1.96
N ILE A 96 -6.93 -9.24 -2.30
CA ILE A 96 -6.39 -8.98 -3.63
C ILE A 96 -6.22 -10.35 -4.30
N PRO A 97 -6.93 -10.67 -5.39
CA PRO A 97 -6.74 -11.92 -6.14
C PRO A 97 -5.28 -12.10 -6.57
N ALA A 98 -4.78 -13.34 -6.54
CA ALA A 98 -3.42 -13.65 -7.02
C ALA A 98 -3.21 -13.21 -8.48
N ASN A 99 -4.24 -13.37 -9.32
CA ASN A 99 -4.23 -12.95 -10.72
C ASN A 99 -4.14 -11.43 -10.92
N ASP A 100 -4.47 -10.63 -9.90
CA ASP A 100 -4.37 -9.16 -9.97
C ASP A 100 -2.95 -8.67 -9.61
N ILE A 101 -2.11 -9.53 -9.02
CA ILE A 101 -0.77 -9.13 -8.53
C ILE A 101 0.14 -8.69 -9.67
N PRO A 102 0.27 -9.38 -10.82
CA PRO A 102 1.09 -8.91 -11.93
C PRO A 102 0.69 -7.51 -12.42
N TYR A 103 -0.61 -7.21 -12.47
CA TYR A 103 -1.11 -5.88 -12.82
C TYR A 103 -0.70 -4.85 -11.78
N LEU A 104 -0.89 -5.13 -10.48
CA LEU A 104 -0.49 -4.25 -9.39
C LEU A 104 1.02 -3.95 -9.43
N LEU A 105 1.86 -4.97 -9.64
CA LEU A 105 3.31 -4.83 -9.76
C LEU A 105 3.71 -3.91 -10.93
N ASN A 106 3.08 -4.09 -12.10
CA ASN A 106 3.35 -3.26 -13.28
C ASN A 106 2.94 -1.80 -13.03
N GLN A 107 1.73 -1.58 -12.52
CA GLN A 107 1.25 -0.24 -12.17
C GLN A 107 2.15 0.42 -11.13
N TYR A 108 2.66 -0.35 -10.17
CA TYR A 108 3.58 0.16 -9.16
C TYR A 108 4.87 0.66 -9.78
N GLN A 109 5.50 -0.13 -10.64
CA GLN A 109 6.73 0.26 -11.34
C GLN A 109 6.50 1.51 -12.20
N PHE A 110 5.39 1.58 -12.93
CA PHE A 110 5.03 2.74 -13.74
C PHE A 110 4.87 4.01 -12.89
N GLN A 111 4.05 3.95 -11.83
CA GLN A 111 3.84 5.10 -10.95
C GLN A 111 5.11 5.49 -10.20
N ARG A 112 5.90 4.52 -9.73
CA ARG A 112 7.20 4.75 -9.08
C ARG A 112 8.16 5.50 -9.99
N ASN A 113 8.21 5.15 -11.27
CA ASN A 113 9.04 5.85 -12.25
C ASN A 113 8.58 7.30 -12.47
N ILE A 114 7.27 7.55 -12.53
CA ILE A 114 6.73 8.92 -12.63
C ILE A 114 7.09 9.73 -11.38
N LEU A 115 6.83 9.17 -10.19
CA LEU A 115 7.11 9.82 -8.90
C LEU A 115 8.60 10.10 -8.73
N ASN A 116 9.48 9.18 -9.12
CA ASN A 116 10.92 9.38 -9.07
C ASN A 116 11.39 10.48 -10.04
N ARG A 117 10.86 10.52 -11.27
CA ARG A 117 11.15 11.61 -12.22
C ARG A 117 10.72 12.95 -11.66
N GLN A 118 9.55 13.03 -11.03
CA GLN A 118 9.09 14.24 -10.37
C GLN A 118 9.99 14.64 -9.20
N ALA A 119 10.37 13.70 -8.34
CA ALA A 119 11.25 13.97 -7.22
C ALA A 119 12.62 14.51 -7.69
N MET A 120 13.14 13.99 -8.80
CA MET A 120 14.39 14.48 -9.41
C MET A 120 14.22 15.80 -10.18
N SER A 121 13.04 16.09 -10.72
CA SER A 121 12.77 17.33 -11.47
C SER A 121 12.31 18.50 -10.61
N LYS A 122 12.05 18.30 -9.31
CA LYS A 122 11.62 19.38 -8.40
C LYS A 122 12.77 20.38 -8.24
N PRO A 123 12.55 21.68 -8.50
CA PRO A 123 13.57 22.70 -8.31
C PRO A 123 14.07 22.70 -6.86
N ASN A 124 15.38 22.73 -6.65
CA ASN A 124 15.98 22.89 -5.32
C ASN A 124 15.90 24.36 -4.86
N THR A 125 14.68 24.87 -4.74
CA THR A 125 14.40 26.26 -4.40
C THR A 125 13.60 26.36 -3.11
N PRO A 126 13.60 27.52 -2.43
CA PRO A 126 12.90 27.70 -1.17
C PRO A 126 11.43 27.25 -1.21
N ALA A 127 10.70 27.48 -2.31
CA ALA A 127 9.31 27.04 -2.46
C ALA A 127 9.10 25.53 -2.27
N TYR A 128 10.07 24.71 -2.65
CA TYR A 128 10.00 23.24 -2.59
C TYR A 128 10.82 22.61 -1.46
N THR A 129 11.60 23.39 -0.71
CA THR A 129 12.56 22.87 0.28
C THR A 129 12.34 23.42 1.68
N VAL A 130 11.71 24.60 1.83
CA VAL A 130 11.48 25.23 3.13
C VAL A 130 10.07 24.88 3.62
N PRO A 131 9.93 24.13 4.74
CA PRO A 131 8.62 23.83 5.31
C PRO A 131 8.03 25.07 6.00
N ILE A 132 6.72 25.28 5.81
CA ILE A 132 5.95 26.35 6.44
C ILE A 132 5.65 25.97 7.88
N LYS A 133 6.22 26.73 8.82
CA LYS A 133 6.08 26.53 10.28
C LYS A 133 4.80 27.17 10.83
N GLU A 134 3.68 26.97 10.15
CA GLU A 134 2.36 27.40 10.61
C GLU A 134 1.59 26.19 11.12
N ARG A 135 0.78 26.37 12.18
CA ARG A 135 0.07 25.27 12.88
C ARG A 135 -0.77 24.40 11.94
N ASN A 136 -1.35 24.98 10.89
CA ASN A 136 -2.22 24.30 9.95
C ASN A 136 -1.46 23.66 8.76
N CYS A 137 -0.16 23.89 8.64
CA CYS A 137 0.63 23.52 7.46
C CYS A 137 1.47 22.24 7.64
N LYS A 138 1.37 21.49 8.75
CA LYS A 138 1.96 20.15 9.00
C LYS A 138 3.25 19.82 8.21
N ASN A 139 4.31 20.62 8.36
CA ASN A 139 5.61 20.44 7.67
C ASN A 139 5.58 20.43 6.14
N ARG A 140 4.52 20.97 5.52
CA ARG A 140 4.41 21.15 4.07
C ARG A 140 5.20 22.35 3.60
N THR A 141 5.73 22.31 2.39
CA THR A 141 6.40 23.47 1.79
C THR A 141 5.40 24.45 1.19
N ALA A 142 5.85 25.65 0.86
CA ALA A 142 4.99 26.66 0.25
C ALA A 142 4.36 26.16 -1.07
N ALA A 143 5.12 25.45 -1.91
CA ALA A 143 4.60 24.87 -3.16
C ALA A 143 3.52 23.77 -2.93
N GLU A 144 3.54 23.09 -1.78
CA GLU A 144 2.49 22.13 -1.44
C GLU A 144 1.27 22.83 -0.84
N VAL A 145 1.47 23.82 0.02
CA VAL A 145 0.37 24.53 0.69
C VAL A 145 -0.47 25.31 -0.31
N VAL A 146 0.14 25.95 -1.32
CA VAL A 146 -0.60 26.75 -2.32
C VAL A 146 -1.63 25.92 -3.11
N GLN A 147 -1.40 24.60 -3.22
CA GLN A 147 -2.28 23.66 -3.94
C GLN A 147 -3.37 23.04 -3.06
N MET A 148 -3.41 23.36 -1.76
CA MET A 148 -4.45 22.90 -0.86
C MET A 148 -5.76 23.68 -1.06
N GLU A 149 -6.86 23.09 -0.61
CA GLU A 149 -8.11 23.84 -0.42
C GLU A 149 -7.84 25.06 0.50
N ASN A 150 -8.19 26.25 0.04
CA ASN A 150 -7.87 27.54 0.68
C ASN A 150 -6.36 27.87 0.82
N GLY A 151 -5.48 27.14 0.14
CA GLY A 151 -4.02 27.27 0.24
C GLY A 151 -3.46 28.66 -0.03
N LEU A 152 -4.06 29.36 -1.01
CA LEU A 152 -3.64 30.71 -1.40
C LEU A 152 -3.84 31.72 -0.27
N ASN A 153 -4.96 31.63 0.45
CA ASN A 153 -5.24 32.50 1.60
C ASN A 153 -4.34 32.17 2.79
N ILE A 154 -4.10 30.87 3.05
CA ILE A 154 -3.18 30.42 4.10
C ILE A 154 -1.80 31.05 3.87
N LEU A 155 -1.23 30.88 2.67
CA LEU A 155 0.09 31.43 2.35
C LEU A 155 0.12 32.96 2.37
N THR A 156 -0.93 33.63 1.89
CA THR A 156 -1.00 35.10 1.91
C THR A 156 -0.97 35.63 3.35
N ASN A 157 -1.69 34.97 4.27
CA ASN A 157 -1.71 35.35 5.68
C ASN A 157 -0.38 35.02 6.38
N ALA A 158 0.17 33.83 6.14
CA ALA A 158 1.48 33.42 6.64
C ALA A 158 2.58 34.38 6.20
N ARG A 159 2.58 34.79 4.93
CA ARG A 159 3.52 35.77 4.38
C ARG A 159 3.47 37.09 5.14
N LYS A 160 2.26 37.65 5.33
CA LYS A 160 2.06 38.91 6.07
C LYS A 160 2.62 38.80 7.50
N PHE A 161 2.31 37.70 8.19
CA PHE A 161 2.80 37.46 9.53
C PHE A 161 4.33 37.37 9.59
N PHE A 162 4.95 36.55 8.73
CA PHE A 162 6.39 36.37 8.72
C PHE A 162 7.14 37.65 8.36
N ALA A 163 6.64 38.40 7.37
CA ALA A 163 7.21 39.67 6.94
C ALA A 163 7.14 40.74 8.05
N ALA A 164 6.00 40.85 8.75
CA ALA A 164 5.83 41.81 9.84
C ALA A 164 6.72 41.52 11.06
N ASN A 165 7.27 40.31 11.17
CA ASN A 165 8.09 39.87 12.30
C ASN A 165 9.56 39.62 11.92
N LEU A 166 10.03 40.14 10.77
CA LEU A 166 11.41 39.93 10.31
C LEU A 166 12.45 40.51 11.26
N ASP A 167 12.21 41.71 11.79
CA ASP A 167 13.15 42.39 12.69
C ASP A 167 13.40 41.59 13.97
N ARG A 168 12.34 40.91 14.46
CA ARG A 168 12.39 40.08 15.67
C ARG A 168 12.90 38.66 15.39
N TYR A 169 12.60 38.12 14.21
CA TYR A 169 12.95 36.76 13.82
C TYR A 169 13.52 36.73 12.39
N PRO A 170 14.82 37.02 12.20
CA PRO A 170 15.44 37.09 10.87
C PRO A 170 15.33 35.79 10.05
N LYS A 171 15.19 34.63 10.72
CA LYS A 171 14.96 33.32 10.09
C LYS A 171 13.65 33.24 9.31
N ASN A 172 12.69 34.14 9.56
CA ASN A 172 11.44 34.23 8.81
C ASN A 172 11.67 34.62 7.34
N LYS A 173 12.81 35.22 7.00
CA LYS A 173 13.16 35.60 5.62
C LYS A 173 13.07 34.42 4.66
N GLN A 174 13.57 33.25 5.05
CA GLN A 174 13.49 32.03 4.23
C GLN A 174 12.05 31.58 3.98
N MET A 175 11.15 31.80 4.93
CA MET A 175 9.73 31.47 4.75
C MET A 175 9.05 32.47 3.83
N VAL A 176 9.35 33.76 3.96
CA VAL A 176 8.82 34.79 3.06
C VAL A 176 9.26 34.51 1.62
N GLU A 177 10.55 34.21 1.40
CA GLU A 177 11.10 33.84 0.09
C GLU A 177 10.43 32.59 -0.49
N ALA A 178 10.26 31.54 0.31
CA ALA A 178 9.57 30.33 -0.11
C ALA A 178 8.11 30.59 -0.52
N ILE A 179 7.40 31.42 0.25
CA ILE A 179 6.02 31.78 -0.05
C ILE A 179 5.93 32.62 -1.33
N ASP A 180 6.78 33.63 -1.48
CA ASP A 180 6.77 34.52 -2.65
C ASP A 180 7.06 33.74 -3.94
N GLU A 181 8.05 32.85 -3.90
CA GLU A 181 8.35 31.97 -5.01
C GLU A 181 7.19 31.01 -5.32
N ALA A 182 6.58 30.38 -4.31
CA ALA A 182 5.45 29.47 -4.52
C ALA A 182 4.23 30.19 -5.12
N LEU A 183 3.92 31.40 -4.64
CA LEU A 183 2.83 32.22 -5.19
C LEU A 183 3.13 32.64 -6.65
N TYR A 184 4.37 33.04 -6.95
CA TYR A 184 4.79 33.36 -8.32
C TYR A 184 4.68 32.14 -9.25
N LEU A 185 5.19 30.99 -8.83
CA LEU A 185 5.13 29.74 -9.59
C LEU A 185 3.68 29.29 -9.82
N TYR A 186 2.80 29.47 -8.82
CA TYR A 186 1.38 29.21 -8.94
C TYR A 186 0.71 30.13 -9.97
N GLN A 187 0.90 31.45 -9.85
CA GLN A 187 0.33 32.44 -10.77
C GLN A 187 0.85 32.31 -12.20
N SER A 188 2.13 31.98 -12.36
CA SER A 188 2.77 31.77 -13.66
C SER A 188 2.50 30.41 -14.28
N HIS A 189 1.70 29.54 -13.61
CA HIS A 189 1.41 28.17 -14.05
C HIS A 189 2.68 27.31 -14.24
N ARG A 190 3.75 27.66 -13.52
CA ARG A 190 5.06 26.97 -13.53
C ARG A 190 5.31 26.13 -12.28
N LEU A 191 4.34 26.09 -11.37
CA LEU A 191 4.37 25.18 -10.25
C LEU A 191 4.43 23.75 -10.79
N SER A 192 5.39 22.95 -10.31
CA SER A 192 5.52 21.55 -10.72
C SER A 192 4.18 20.88 -10.51
N GLN A 193 3.53 20.51 -11.62
CA GLN A 193 2.16 20.02 -11.58
C GLN A 193 2.11 18.75 -10.73
N THR A 194 1.22 18.78 -9.75
CA THR A 194 0.81 17.58 -9.03
C THR A 194 0.15 16.65 -10.04
N ILE A 195 0.91 15.68 -10.56
CA ILE A 195 0.34 14.65 -11.43
C ILE A 195 -0.65 13.86 -10.59
N ASN A 196 -1.93 13.94 -10.95
CA ASN A 196 -2.96 13.08 -10.41
C ASN A 196 -2.73 11.67 -10.96
N LEU A 197 -2.11 10.83 -10.16
CA LEU A 197 -1.98 9.41 -10.46
C LEU A 197 -3.30 8.71 -10.15
N PRO A 198 -3.78 7.79 -11.01
CA PRO A 198 -4.87 6.91 -10.63
C PRO A 198 -4.47 6.07 -9.41
N PRO A 199 -5.44 5.52 -8.65
CA PRO A 199 -5.13 4.52 -7.64
C PRO A 199 -4.24 3.42 -8.23
N LEU A 200 -3.20 3.02 -7.49
CA LEU A 200 -2.34 1.90 -7.86
C LEU A 200 -3.16 0.63 -8.05
N TYR A 201 -4.10 0.41 -7.14
CA TYR A 201 -5.04 -0.69 -7.19
C TYR A 201 -6.35 -0.24 -6.58
N SER A 202 -7.46 -0.61 -7.19
CA SER A 202 -8.78 -0.42 -6.61
C SER A 202 -9.67 -1.57 -7.03
N SER A 203 -10.42 -2.12 -6.07
CA SER A 203 -11.43 -3.13 -6.35
C SER A 203 -12.83 -2.52 -6.19
N PRO A 204 -13.80 -2.89 -7.03
CA PRO A 204 -15.21 -2.62 -6.71
C PRO A 204 -15.59 -3.31 -5.40
N VAL A 205 -16.73 -2.93 -4.82
CA VAL A 205 -17.27 -3.61 -3.64
C VAL A 205 -17.68 -5.02 -4.03
N LYS A 206 -16.99 -6.02 -3.51
CA LYS A 206 -17.19 -7.45 -3.80
C LYS A 206 -17.78 -8.17 -2.59
N PRO A 207 -18.81 -9.01 -2.76
CA PRO A 207 -19.35 -9.81 -1.68
C PRO A 207 -18.47 -11.04 -1.42
N LYS A 208 -18.44 -11.51 -0.17
CA LYS A 208 -17.94 -12.85 0.17
C LYS A 208 -18.95 -13.92 -0.25
N SER A 209 -18.46 -15.16 -0.41
CA SER A 209 -19.24 -16.32 -0.86
C SER A 209 -20.30 -16.76 0.14
N THR A 210 -20.13 -16.49 1.43
CA THR A 210 -21.03 -16.95 2.50
C THR A 210 -21.97 -15.83 2.94
N ALA A 211 -23.26 -16.16 3.09
CA ALA A 211 -24.27 -15.28 3.66
C ALA A 211 -24.45 -15.54 5.16
N ASP A 212 -24.89 -14.52 5.90
CA ASP A 212 -25.32 -14.63 7.29
C ASP A 212 -26.74 -15.21 7.41
N LYS A 213 -27.22 -15.36 8.64
CA LYS A 213 -28.56 -15.87 8.95
C LYS A 213 -29.69 -15.03 8.34
N ASN A 214 -29.43 -13.76 8.03
CA ASN A 214 -30.37 -12.83 7.46
C ASN A 214 -30.19 -12.70 5.94
N ASN A 215 -29.47 -13.62 5.30
CA ASN A 215 -29.16 -13.61 3.86
C ASN A 215 -28.36 -12.39 3.38
N ARG A 216 -27.65 -11.72 4.29
CA ARG A 216 -26.70 -10.63 3.97
C ARG A 216 -25.30 -11.21 3.82
N ARG A 217 -24.48 -10.62 2.97
CA ARG A 217 -23.09 -11.02 2.76
C ARG A 217 -22.18 -9.94 3.29
N THR A 218 -21.08 -10.35 3.92
CA THR A 218 -19.96 -9.44 4.13
C THR A 218 -19.44 -9.02 2.77
N ALA A 219 -19.35 -7.72 2.52
CA ALA A 219 -18.75 -7.19 1.31
C ALA A 219 -17.56 -6.29 1.66
N TYR A 220 -16.63 -6.16 0.74
CA TYR A 220 -15.43 -5.36 0.93
C TYR A 220 -14.96 -4.69 -0.36
N SER A 221 -14.22 -3.60 -0.21
CA SER A 221 -13.34 -3.06 -1.25
C SER A 221 -11.99 -2.67 -0.66
N ILE A 222 -10.99 -2.58 -1.52
CA ILE A 222 -9.67 -2.06 -1.18
C ILE A 222 -9.24 -1.06 -2.24
N SER A 223 -8.61 0.02 -1.80
CA SER A 223 -7.93 1.00 -2.64
C SER A 223 -6.52 1.24 -2.11
N ILE A 224 -5.55 1.29 -3.01
CA ILE A 224 -4.16 1.65 -2.73
C ILE A 224 -3.81 2.84 -3.61
N SER A 225 -3.38 3.95 -3.03
CA SER A 225 -3.04 5.17 -3.77
C SER A 225 -1.75 5.80 -3.26
N GLY A 226 -0.95 6.32 -4.19
CA GLY A 226 0.27 7.08 -3.88
C GLY A 226 -0.04 8.57 -3.76
N SER A 227 0.60 9.25 -2.80
CA SER A 227 0.63 10.71 -2.78
C SER A 227 1.86 11.23 -3.52
N SER A 228 1.68 12.28 -4.31
CA SER A 228 2.74 13.06 -4.97
C SER A 228 3.42 14.11 -4.07
N SER A 229 3.06 14.14 -2.78
CA SER A 229 3.68 15.02 -1.78
C SER A 229 5.14 14.64 -1.48
N LEU A 230 5.89 15.55 -0.85
CA LEU A 230 7.33 15.44 -0.59
C LEU A 230 7.72 14.20 0.23
N SER A 231 6.83 13.72 1.08
CA SER A 231 6.88 12.37 1.64
C SER A 231 5.98 11.48 0.78
N VAL A 232 6.54 10.76 -0.19
CA VAL A 232 5.78 9.78 -0.99
C VAL A 232 5.26 8.70 -0.04
N ASP A 233 4.06 8.92 0.49
CA ASP A 233 3.34 8.01 1.35
C ASP A 233 2.26 7.32 0.53
N TRP A 234 2.14 6.01 0.73
CA TRP A 234 1.10 5.20 0.13
C TRP A 234 -0.02 5.01 1.13
N THR A 235 -1.25 5.15 0.66
CA THR A 235 -2.46 5.05 1.47
C THR A 235 -3.21 3.80 1.08
N PHE A 236 -3.44 2.93 2.06
CA PHE A 236 -4.32 1.77 1.96
C PHE A 236 -5.65 2.15 2.58
N GLU A 237 -6.73 1.97 1.84
CA GLU A 237 -8.09 2.13 2.34
C GLU A 237 -8.83 0.81 2.14
N ILE A 238 -9.43 0.29 3.21
CA ILE A 238 -10.27 -0.90 3.15
C ILE A 238 -11.65 -0.55 3.71
N PHE A 239 -12.67 -0.85 2.94
CA PHE A 239 -14.07 -0.72 3.31
C PHE A 239 -14.68 -2.10 3.51
N ASN A 240 -15.46 -2.28 4.57
CA ASN A 240 -16.26 -3.47 4.86
C ASN A 240 -17.71 -3.06 5.17
N CYS A 241 -18.66 -3.91 4.81
CA CYS A 241 -20.06 -3.81 5.23
C CYS A 241 -20.74 -5.18 5.22
N LYS A 242 -21.97 -5.25 5.72
CA LYS A 242 -22.91 -6.35 5.49
C LYS A 242 -24.05 -5.88 4.60
N ALA A 243 -24.27 -6.54 3.48
CA ALA A 243 -25.20 -6.08 2.46
C ALA A 243 -25.96 -7.22 1.80
N PHE A 244 -27.16 -6.94 1.30
CA PHE A 244 -27.88 -7.85 0.41
C PHE A 244 -27.26 -7.83 -1.00
N LEU A 245 -27.50 -8.90 -1.74
CA LEU A 245 -27.24 -8.90 -3.17
C LEU A 245 -28.48 -8.39 -3.91
N ARG A 246 -28.30 -7.31 -4.68
CA ARG A 246 -29.30 -6.80 -5.60
C ARG A 246 -29.18 -7.56 -6.92
N ASP A 247 -30.30 -8.08 -7.40
CA ASP A 247 -30.38 -8.73 -8.69
C ASP A 247 -30.36 -7.67 -9.81
N MET A 248 -29.45 -7.83 -10.77
CA MET A 248 -29.32 -6.98 -11.95
C MET A 248 -29.51 -7.82 -13.23
N GLY A 249 -30.23 -8.94 -13.14
CA GLY A 249 -30.46 -9.88 -14.24
C GLY A 249 -29.35 -10.92 -14.33
N LYS A 250 -28.44 -10.80 -15.31
CA LYS A 250 -27.32 -11.75 -15.48
C LYS A 250 -26.25 -11.63 -14.39
N LEU A 251 -26.29 -10.57 -13.59
CA LEU A 251 -25.31 -10.25 -12.56
C LEU A 251 -26.01 -9.93 -11.25
N LYS A 252 -25.33 -10.18 -10.14
CA LYS A 252 -25.73 -9.72 -8.81
C LYS A 252 -24.70 -8.71 -8.32
N THR A 253 -25.16 -7.60 -7.77
CA THR A 253 -24.31 -6.56 -7.19
C THR A 253 -24.58 -6.38 -5.70
N VAL A 254 -23.67 -5.72 -5.00
CA VAL A 254 -23.83 -5.41 -3.58
C VAL A 254 -24.72 -4.19 -3.41
N ASP A 255 -25.78 -4.29 -2.61
CA ASP A 255 -26.60 -3.14 -2.23
C ASP A 255 -25.90 -2.32 -1.13
N VAL A 256 -24.94 -1.50 -1.54
CA VAL A 256 -24.12 -0.69 -0.62
C VAL A 256 -24.95 0.40 0.06
N GLU A 257 -25.99 0.89 -0.59
CA GLU A 257 -26.87 1.94 -0.09
C GLU A 257 -27.51 1.51 1.24
N HIS A 258 -28.15 0.34 1.25
CA HIS A 258 -28.84 -0.24 2.40
C HIS A 258 -27.94 -1.14 3.27
N ALA A 259 -26.62 -1.09 3.09
CA ALA A 259 -25.71 -1.94 3.84
C ALA A 259 -25.60 -1.53 5.32
N GLU A 260 -25.41 -2.51 6.19
CA GLU A 260 -25.14 -2.34 7.61
C GLU A 260 -23.65 -2.50 7.91
N ASP A 261 -23.24 -2.17 9.14
CA ASP A 261 -21.87 -2.35 9.63
C ASP A 261 -20.79 -1.72 8.71
N LYS A 262 -21.12 -0.59 8.06
CA LYS A 262 -20.21 0.14 7.17
C LYS A 262 -19.00 0.62 7.96
N ARG A 263 -17.80 0.19 7.56
CA ARG A 263 -16.54 0.57 8.19
C ARG A 263 -15.47 0.79 7.14
N THR A 264 -14.82 1.94 7.20
CA THR A 264 -13.64 2.25 6.40
C THR A 264 -12.47 2.50 7.34
N LEU A 265 -11.37 1.81 7.14
CA LEU A 265 -10.09 2.13 7.79
C LEU A 265 -9.05 2.48 6.74
N THR A 266 -8.18 3.41 7.11
CA THR A 266 -7.09 3.90 6.28
C THR A 266 -5.78 3.69 7.02
N PHE A 267 -4.75 3.25 6.31
CA PHE A 267 -3.41 3.08 6.85
C PHE A 267 -2.38 3.66 5.87
N LYS A 268 -1.44 4.46 6.40
CA LYS A 268 -0.37 5.06 5.60
C LYS A 268 0.93 4.32 5.81
N VAL A 269 1.62 4.04 4.72
CA VAL A 269 2.95 3.44 4.73
C VAL A 269 3.92 4.36 4.02
N THR A 270 5.16 4.33 4.49
CA THR A 270 6.28 4.99 3.82
C THR A 270 6.60 4.29 2.51
N GLN A 271 7.34 4.98 1.65
CA GLN A 271 7.86 4.39 0.43
C GLN A 271 8.69 3.11 0.66
N GLN A 272 9.53 3.06 1.69
CA GLN A 272 10.33 1.87 2.00
C GLN A 272 9.47 0.67 2.41
N GLU A 273 8.44 0.91 3.23
CA GLU A 273 7.47 -0.11 3.62
C GLU A 273 6.68 -0.63 2.40
N MET A 274 6.33 0.27 1.47
CA MET A 274 5.68 -0.09 0.21
C MET A 274 6.60 -0.93 -0.70
N ASP A 275 7.87 -0.55 -0.85
CA ASP A 275 8.85 -1.33 -1.63
C ASP A 275 9.00 -2.75 -1.06
N LEU A 276 9.02 -2.90 0.27
CA LEU A 276 9.05 -4.21 0.92
C LEU A 276 7.73 -4.99 0.72
N PHE A 277 6.58 -4.32 0.80
CA PHE A 277 5.27 -4.93 0.55
C PHE A 277 5.20 -5.53 -0.86
N ILE A 278 5.59 -4.73 -1.87
CA ILE A 278 5.64 -5.14 -3.27
C ILE A 278 6.58 -6.34 -3.47
N TYR A 279 7.79 -6.29 -2.90
CA TYR A 279 8.73 -7.40 -2.94
C TYR A 279 8.14 -8.68 -2.32
N ARG A 280 7.43 -8.58 -1.19
CA ARG A 280 6.80 -9.73 -0.52
C ARG A 280 5.66 -10.33 -1.34
N LEU A 281 4.83 -9.50 -2.00
CA LEU A 281 3.80 -9.99 -2.91
C LEU A 281 4.42 -10.81 -4.06
N GLN A 282 5.39 -10.22 -4.76
CA GLN A 282 6.04 -10.85 -5.92
C GLN A 282 6.75 -12.15 -5.52
N SER A 283 7.64 -12.09 -4.52
CA SER A 283 8.42 -13.26 -4.10
C SER A 283 7.54 -14.39 -3.59
N THR A 284 6.45 -14.09 -2.88
CA THR A 284 5.53 -15.13 -2.39
C THR A 284 4.81 -15.81 -3.55
N LEU A 285 4.31 -15.04 -4.51
CA LEU A 285 3.63 -15.59 -5.69
C LEU A 285 4.57 -16.47 -6.52
N GLU A 286 5.74 -15.95 -6.87
CA GLU A 286 6.72 -16.69 -7.68
C GLU A 286 7.21 -17.96 -6.99
N ASN A 287 7.46 -17.91 -5.67
CA ASN A 287 7.88 -19.10 -4.92
C ASN A 287 6.77 -20.16 -4.89
N PHE A 288 5.52 -19.75 -4.70
CA PHE A 288 4.37 -20.65 -4.75
C PHE A 288 4.24 -21.30 -6.12
N GLU A 289 4.34 -20.53 -7.20
CA GLU A 289 4.31 -21.05 -8.58
C GLU A 289 5.45 -22.06 -8.82
N ARG A 290 6.68 -21.70 -8.46
CA ARG A 290 7.86 -22.57 -8.64
C ARG A 290 7.73 -23.89 -7.89
N MET A 291 7.26 -23.85 -6.64
CA MET A 291 7.06 -25.04 -5.82
C MET A 291 6.02 -26.00 -6.42
N ASN A 292 4.98 -25.46 -7.06
CA ASN A 292 3.85 -26.26 -7.54
C ASN A 292 3.90 -26.60 -9.04
N PHE A 293 4.72 -25.89 -9.84
CA PHE A 293 4.76 -26.02 -11.29
C PHE A 293 4.93 -27.47 -11.76
N SER A 294 5.89 -28.20 -11.20
CA SER A 294 6.17 -29.59 -11.62
C SER A 294 4.96 -30.51 -11.40
N GLY A 295 4.27 -30.37 -10.28
CA GLY A 295 3.08 -31.16 -9.96
C GLY A 295 1.93 -30.85 -10.90
N GLN A 296 1.63 -29.56 -11.08
CA GLN A 296 0.56 -29.09 -11.95
C GLN A 296 0.81 -29.43 -13.42
N TYR A 297 2.06 -29.35 -13.88
CA TYR A 297 2.43 -29.74 -15.24
C TYR A 297 2.21 -31.23 -15.52
N LYS A 298 2.41 -32.10 -14.53
CA LYS A 298 2.10 -33.54 -14.66
C LYS A 298 0.58 -33.76 -14.79
N ILE A 299 -0.21 -33.05 -13.99
CA ILE A 299 -1.69 -33.11 -14.07
C ILE A 299 -2.16 -32.65 -15.46
N ALA A 300 -1.65 -31.50 -15.93
CA ALA A 300 -1.97 -30.97 -17.25
C ALA A 300 -1.68 -31.99 -18.37
N LYS A 301 -0.52 -32.67 -18.32
CA LYS A 301 -0.18 -33.72 -19.29
C LYS A 301 -1.13 -34.91 -19.26
N LYS A 302 -1.62 -35.32 -18.09
CA LYS A 302 -2.63 -36.38 -18.00
C LYS A 302 -3.93 -35.94 -18.67
N HIS A 303 -4.42 -34.74 -18.36
CA HIS A 303 -5.63 -34.18 -18.98
C HIS A 303 -5.52 -34.16 -20.52
N VAL A 304 -4.36 -33.74 -21.07
CA VAL A 304 -4.12 -33.76 -22.52
C VAL A 304 -4.20 -35.17 -23.12
N LYS A 305 -3.71 -36.20 -22.42
CA LYS A 305 -3.83 -37.59 -22.90
C LYS A 305 -5.30 -38.03 -22.93
N TYR A 306 -6.03 -37.79 -21.83
CA TYR A 306 -7.46 -38.11 -21.77
C TYR A 306 -8.27 -37.39 -22.84
N SER A 307 -8.01 -36.10 -23.10
CA SER A 307 -8.70 -35.35 -24.15
C SER A 307 -8.39 -35.83 -25.57
N ARG A 308 -7.28 -36.54 -25.79
CA ARG A 308 -6.93 -37.14 -27.09
C ARG A 308 -7.51 -38.54 -27.29
N GLU A 309 -7.82 -39.24 -26.20
CA GLU A 309 -8.31 -40.63 -26.20
C GLU A 309 -9.85 -40.72 -26.19
N VAL A 310 -10.55 -39.63 -25.86
CA VAL A 310 -12.02 -39.54 -25.94
C VAL A 310 -12.39 -38.75 -27.19
N PRO A 311 -12.91 -39.40 -28.26
CA PRO A 311 -13.49 -38.68 -29.39
C PRO A 311 -14.76 -37.98 -28.91
N VAL A 312 -14.89 -36.69 -29.25
CA VAL A 312 -16.13 -35.92 -29.10
C VAL A 312 -17.19 -36.45 -30.05
#